data_AF-A0A9W8LY31-F1
#
_entry.id   AF-A0A9W8LY31-F1
#
_cell.length_a   1.000
_cell.length_b   1.000
_cell.length_c   1.000
_cell.angle_alpha   90.00
_cell.angle_beta   90.00
_cell.angle_gamma   90.00
#
_symmetry.space_group_name_H-M   'P 1'
#
loop_
_entity.id
_entity.type
_entity.pdbx_description
1 polymer ?
#
loop_
_entity_poly.entity_id
_entity_poly.type
_entity_poly.pdbx_seq_one_letter_code
_entity_poly.pdbx_strand_id
1 'polypeptide(L)'
;MSPIPGLVGRLVAGPTAAVLTKRQVTRDDVAHALTPTEEQRTILIVIGVYVLAILVLWNIPYINMILLPFKLVTVALHEFSHAAAGLCTGARIKSITIDPDEGGLTRMTGGKWCCVMPAGYLGSAFLGALMVFAGFDVLASKI
;
A
#
# COMPACT_ATOMS: atom_id res chain seq x y z
N MET A 1 -21.77 74.60 -15.58
CA MET A 1 -21.19 73.60 -16.50
C MET A 1 -21.25 72.23 -15.80
N SER A 2 -21.74 71.21 -16.51
CA SER A 2 -21.94 69.76 -16.25
C SER A 2 -20.84 69.01 -15.44
N PRO A 3 -21.01 67.75 -14.98
CA PRO A 3 -21.87 66.70 -15.57
C PRO A 3 -22.68 65.77 -14.63
N ILE A 4 -23.61 65.08 -15.30
CA ILE A 4 -24.57 64.07 -14.84
C ILE A 4 -23.89 62.68 -14.84
N PRO A 5 -24.00 61.84 -13.80
CA PRO A 5 -23.68 60.42 -13.89
C PRO A 5 -24.95 59.57 -13.90
N GLY A 6 -25.24 59.01 -15.08
CA GLY A 6 -26.17 57.91 -15.25
C GLY A 6 -25.45 56.55 -15.13
N LEU A 7 -26.25 55.55 -14.75
CA LEU A 7 -26.30 54.23 -15.39
C LEU A 7 -25.15 53.24 -15.16
N VAL A 8 -25.17 52.49 -14.05
CA VAL A 8 -24.90 51.03 -14.02
C VAL A 8 -25.64 50.47 -12.78
N GLY A 9 -26.82 49.88 -12.90
CA GLY A 9 -26.96 48.47 -13.23
C GLY A 9 -27.21 47.64 -11.97
N ARG A 10 -28.46 47.65 -11.47
CA ARG A 10 -28.96 46.66 -10.50
C ARG A 10 -28.89 45.27 -11.14
N LEU A 11 -27.88 44.46 -10.78
CA LEU A 11 -27.94 43.03 -10.99
C LEU A 11 -28.42 42.36 -9.70
N VAL A 12 -29.67 41.92 -9.73
CA VAL A 12 -30.33 41.13 -8.70
C VAL A 12 -29.57 39.82 -8.54
N ALA A 13 -28.93 39.60 -7.39
CA ALA A 13 -28.37 38.31 -7.02
C ALA A 13 -29.51 37.31 -6.78
N GLY A 14 -29.75 36.43 -7.75
CA GLY A 14 -30.72 35.34 -7.60
C GLY A 14 -30.24 34.27 -6.60
N PRO A 15 -31.17 33.56 -5.93
CA PRO A 15 -30.87 32.53 -4.93
C PRO A 15 -30.09 31.31 -5.49
N THR A 16 -29.95 31.21 -6.81
CA THR A 16 -29.17 30.17 -7.51
C THR A 16 -27.65 30.36 -7.41
N ALA A 17 -27.16 31.58 -7.16
CA ALA A 17 -25.72 31.81 -6.96
C ALA A 17 -25.20 31.26 -5.61
N ALA A 18 -26.08 31.10 -4.62
CA ALA A 18 -25.73 30.57 -3.31
C ALA A 18 -25.53 29.04 -3.31
N VAL A 19 -26.17 28.31 -4.24
CA VAL A 19 -26.10 26.84 -4.33
C VAL A 19 -24.82 26.38 -5.03
N LEU A 20 -24.22 27.23 -5.87
CA LEU A 20 -22.92 27.01 -6.53
C LEU A 20 -21.75 27.64 -5.77
N THR A 21 -21.88 27.94 -4.47
CA THR A 21 -20.71 28.13 -3.60
C THR A 21 -20.05 26.76 -3.39
N LYS A 22 -19.33 26.35 -4.43
CA LYS A 22 -18.42 25.22 -4.50
C LYS A 22 -17.57 25.28 -3.24
N ARG A 23 -17.81 24.40 -2.26
CA ARG A 23 -17.03 24.20 -1.03
C ARG A 23 -15.57 24.61 -1.29
N GLN A 24 -15.25 25.88 -1.00
CA GLN A 24 -13.92 26.43 -1.22
C GLN A 24 -13.10 25.85 -0.09
N VAL A 25 -12.43 24.74 -0.37
CA VAL A 25 -11.46 24.18 0.57
C VAL A 25 -10.38 25.24 0.72
N THR A 26 -10.41 25.93 1.85
CA THR A 26 -9.50 27.03 2.15
C THR A 26 -8.12 26.44 2.44
N ARG A 27 -7.04 27.20 2.18
CA ARG A 27 -5.67 26.71 2.47
C ARG A 27 -5.51 26.28 3.92
N ASP A 28 -6.24 26.92 4.83
CA ASP A 28 -6.24 26.63 6.25
C ASP A 28 -6.96 25.30 6.55
N ASP A 29 -8.02 24.94 5.82
CA ASP A 29 -8.67 23.62 5.92
C ASP A 29 -7.74 22.50 5.45
N VAL A 30 -6.97 22.76 4.38
CA VAL A 30 -5.94 21.82 3.90
C VAL A 30 -4.81 21.72 4.92
N ALA A 31 -4.37 22.84 5.49
CA ALA A 31 -3.31 22.86 6.49
C ALA A 31 -3.71 22.07 7.74
N HIS A 32 -4.90 22.27 8.27
CA HIS A 32 -5.42 21.50 9.42
C HIS A 32 -5.63 20.02 9.10
N ALA A 33 -5.99 19.66 7.87
CA ALA A 33 -6.09 18.27 7.45
C ALA A 33 -4.72 17.60 7.25
N LEU A 34 -3.66 18.38 6.99
CA LEU A 34 -2.30 17.90 6.76
C LEU A 34 -1.40 18.00 7.99
N THR A 35 -1.81 18.70 9.06
CA THR A 35 -1.06 18.72 10.32
C THR A 35 -1.25 17.38 11.04
N PRO A 36 -0.21 16.53 11.15
CA PRO A 36 -0.33 15.25 11.84
C PRO A 36 -0.51 15.47 13.34
N THR A 37 -1.30 14.62 13.98
CA THR A 37 -1.40 14.58 15.44
C THR A 37 -0.06 14.15 16.06
N GLU A 38 0.18 14.45 17.34
CA GLU A 38 1.41 14.04 18.04
C GLU A 38 1.63 12.51 18.03
N GLU A 39 0.53 11.74 18.05
CA GLU A 39 0.54 10.28 17.92
C GLU A 39 0.95 9.84 16.49
N GLN A 40 0.35 10.44 15.46
CA GLN A 40 0.73 10.19 14.06
C GLN A 40 2.20 10.53 13.79
N ARG A 41 2.67 11.64 14.36
CA ARG A 41 4.08 12.04 14.28
C ARG A 41 5.00 10.99 14.90
N THR A 42 4.64 10.46 16.08
CA THR A 42 5.41 9.41 16.75
C THR A 42 5.46 8.13 15.91
N ILE A 43 4.32 7.69 15.36
CA ILE A 43 4.25 6.50 14.49
C ILE A 43 5.13 6.70 13.24
N LEU A 44 5.06 7.86 12.60
CA LEU A 44 5.88 8.17 11.41
C LEU A 44 7.37 8.15 11.73
N ILE A 45 7.79 8.69 12.88
CA ILE A 45 9.19 8.64 13.32
C ILE A 45 9.63 7.19 13.54
N VAL A 46 8.82 6.38 14.23
CA VAL A 46 9.13 4.97 14.50
C VAL A 46 9.24 4.18 13.19
N ILE A 47 8.32 4.37 12.25
CA ILE A 47 8.39 3.74 10.91
C ILE A 47 9.68 4.18 10.19
N GLY A 48 10.01 5.47 10.22
CA GLY A 48 11.23 5.99 9.60
C GLY A 48 12.50 5.38 10.18
N VAL A 49 12.58 5.23 11.50
CA VAL A 49 13.70 4.56 12.18
C VAL A 49 13.78 3.09 11.79
N TYR A 50 12.65 2.37 11.76
CA TYR A 50 12.64 0.96 11.33
C TYR A 50 13.10 0.78 9.88
N VAL A 51 12.62 1.63 8.96
CA VAL A 51 13.06 1.59 7.55
C VAL A 51 14.56 1.78 7.44
N LEU A 52 15.12 2.76 8.15
CA LEU A 52 16.55 3.03 8.14
C LEU A 52 17.35 1.86 8.74
N ALA A 53 16.87 1.32 9.86
CA ALA A 53 17.48 0.17 10.53
C ALA A 53 17.52 -1.05 9.61
N ILE A 54 16.40 -1.41 8.97
CA ILE A 54 16.30 -2.55 8.04
C ILE A 54 17.24 -2.35 6.85
N LEU A 55 17.33 -1.14 6.30
CA LEU A 55 18.17 -0.84 5.14
C LEU A 55 19.67 -0.98 5.46
N VAL A 56 20.09 -0.52 6.64
CA VAL A 56 21.45 -0.74 7.15
C VAL A 56 21.71 -2.22 7.39
N LEU A 57 20.79 -2.90 8.07
CA LEU A 57 20.93 -4.32 8.42
C LEU A 57 21.03 -5.22 7.18
N TRP A 58 20.31 -4.87 6.11
CA TRP A 58 20.31 -5.60 4.83
C TRP A 58 21.65 -5.48 4.08
N ASN A 59 22.37 -4.36 4.25
CA ASN A 59 23.63 -4.10 3.54
C ASN A 59 24.84 -4.80 4.18
N ILE A 60 24.71 -5.28 5.43
CA ILE A 60 25.81 -5.94 6.14
C ILE A 60 25.88 -7.43 5.72
N PRO A 61 27.00 -7.91 5.15
CA PRO A 61 27.10 -9.25 4.55
C PRO A 61 26.88 -10.39 5.57
N TYR A 62 27.39 -10.24 6.79
CA TYR A 62 27.22 -11.25 7.85
C TYR A 62 25.77 -11.40 8.29
N ILE A 63 25.02 -10.30 8.33
CA ILE A 63 23.61 -10.32 8.74
C ILE A 63 22.74 -10.86 7.61
N ASN A 64 23.06 -10.51 6.36
CA ASN A 64 22.40 -11.05 5.18
C ASN A 64 22.37 -12.59 5.17
N MET A 65 23.47 -13.24 5.55
CA MET A 65 23.57 -14.71 5.64
C MET A 65 22.64 -15.31 6.71
N ILE A 66 22.40 -14.59 7.82
CA ILE A 66 21.44 -14.97 8.86
C ILE A 66 20.00 -14.71 8.41
N LEU A 67 19.77 -13.67 7.59
CA LEU A 67 18.46 -13.33 7.04
C LEU A 67 18.04 -14.20 5.85
N LEU A 68 19.00 -14.87 5.20
CA LEU A 68 18.76 -15.75 4.04
C LEU A 68 17.56 -16.72 4.21
N PRO A 69 17.42 -17.49 5.32
CA PRO A 69 16.25 -18.36 5.49
C PRO A 69 14.93 -17.59 5.49
N PHE A 70 14.89 -16.38 6.08
CA PHE A 70 13.69 -15.55 6.08
C PHE A 70 13.36 -15.01 4.68
N LYS A 71 14.38 -14.62 3.91
CA LYS A 71 14.22 -14.20 2.51
C LYS A 71 13.69 -15.35 1.65
N LEU A 72 14.24 -16.55 1.80
CA LEU A 72 13.77 -17.73 1.07
C LEU A 72 12.33 -18.08 1.42
N VAL A 73 11.89 -17.89 2.66
CA VAL A 73 10.46 -18.02 3.03
C VAL A 73 9.60 -17.01 2.28
N THR A 74 10.03 -15.74 2.18
CA THR A 74 9.26 -14.74 1.41
C THR A 74 9.14 -15.09 -0.07
N VAL A 75 10.21 -15.58 -0.69
CA VAL A 75 10.19 -16.06 -2.08
C VAL A 75 9.32 -17.31 -2.21
N ALA A 76 9.38 -18.23 -1.25
CA ALA A 76 8.53 -19.41 -1.23
C ALA A 76 7.04 -19.05 -1.17
N LEU A 77 6.65 -18.08 -0.33
CA LEU A 77 5.27 -17.60 -0.23
C LEU A 77 4.82 -16.87 -1.51
N HIS A 78 5.73 -16.19 -2.19
CA HIS A 78 5.47 -15.56 -3.48
C HIS A 78 5.12 -16.61 -4.55
N GLU A 79 5.98 -17.61 -4.71
CA GLU A 79 5.79 -18.70 -5.67
C GLU A 79 4.57 -19.58 -5.30
N PHE A 80 4.36 -19.80 -4.01
CA PHE A 80 3.16 -20.48 -3.51
C PHE A 80 1.88 -19.71 -3.88
N SER A 81 1.89 -18.38 -3.81
CA SER A 81 0.71 -17.56 -4.15
C SER A 81 0.36 -17.64 -5.64
N HIS A 82 1.37 -17.69 -6.52
CA HIS A 82 1.17 -18.03 -7.93
C HIS A 82 0.52 -19.41 -8.08
N ALA A 83 1.03 -20.42 -7.38
CA ALA A 83 0.50 -21.77 -7.45
C ALA A 83 -0.94 -21.87 -6.92
N ALA A 84 -1.25 -21.20 -5.82
CA ALA A 84 -2.59 -21.16 -5.23
C ALA A 84 -3.60 -20.51 -6.17
N ALA A 85 -3.28 -19.33 -6.73
CA ALA A 85 -4.13 -18.65 -7.70
C ALA A 85 -4.28 -19.46 -9.01
N GLY A 86 -3.21 -20.14 -9.43
CA GLY A 86 -3.22 -21.09 -10.54
C GLY A 86 -4.25 -22.19 -10.28
N LEU A 87 -4.15 -22.87 -9.13
CA LEU A 87 -5.06 -23.95 -8.76
C LEU A 87 -6.53 -23.48 -8.70
N CYS A 88 -6.78 -22.31 -8.10
CA CYS A 88 -8.13 -21.72 -8.04
C CYS A 88 -8.70 -21.36 -9.42
N THR A 89 -7.86 -21.07 -10.41
CA THR A 89 -8.29 -20.75 -11.78
C THR A 89 -8.25 -21.95 -12.74
N GLY A 90 -7.98 -23.15 -12.23
CA GLY A 90 -7.95 -24.39 -13.00
C GLY A 90 -6.61 -24.70 -13.70
N ALA A 91 -5.51 -24.05 -13.27
CA ALA A 91 -4.18 -24.39 -13.74
C ALA A 91 -3.67 -25.69 -13.11
N ARG A 92 -2.81 -26.42 -13.83
CA ARG A 92 -2.06 -27.57 -13.33
C ARG A 92 -0.66 -27.13 -12.95
N ILE A 93 -0.30 -27.26 -11.66
CA ILE A 93 1.05 -27.04 -11.16
C ILE A 93 1.95 -28.20 -11.59
N LYS A 94 3.09 -27.89 -12.21
CA LYS A 94 4.10 -28.88 -12.63
C LYS A 94 5.24 -28.96 -11.62
N SER A 95 5.78 -27.82 -11.21
CA SER A 95 6.84 -27.75 -10.20
C SER A 95 6.95 -26.35 -9.61
N ILE A 96 7.44 -26.28 -8.36
CA ILE A 96 7.84 -25.04 -7.69
C ILE A 96 9.32 -25.21 -7.35
N THR A 97 10.14 -24.28 -7.79
CA THR A 97 11.59 -24.26 -7.53
C THR A 97 11.92 -22.99 -6.78
N ILE A 98 12.74 -23.11 -5.74
CA ILE A 98 13.24 -21.97 -4.95
C ILE A 98 14.76 -22.02 -5.07
N ASP A 99 15.34 -20.93 -5.53
CA ASP A 99 16.77 -20.77 -5.71
C ASP A 99 17.38 -20.10 -4.47
N PRO A 100 18.51 -20.60 -3.94
CA PRO A 100 19.24 -19.92 -2.87
C PRO A 100 19.64 -18.48 -3.21
N ASP A 101 19.75 -18.12 -4.49
CA ASP A 101 20.06 -16.75 -4.94
C ASP A 101 18.83 -15.81 -4.95
N GLU A 102 17.98 -15.92 -3.93
CA GLU A 102 16.74 -15.12 -3.74
C GLU A 102 15.73 -15.23 -4.91
N GLY A 103 15.83 -16.30 -5.70
CA GLY A 103 15.02 -16.55 -6.89
C GLY A 103 13.95 -17.62 -6.72
N GLY A 104 12.95 -17.62 -7.59
CA GLY A 104 11.86 -18.60 -7.57
C GLY A 104 11.30 -18.85 -8.98
N LEU A 105 10.77 -20.05 -9.20
CA LEU A 105 10.05 -20.37 -10.43
C LEU A 105 8.93 -21.37 -10.16
N THR A 106 7.70 -20.93 -10.40
CA THR A 106 6.52 -21.78 -10.46
C THR A 106 6.19 -22.15 -11.90
N ARG A 107 6.44 -23.41 -12.27
CA ARG A 107 5.98 -23.96 -13.56
C ARG A 107 4.56 -24.45 -13.42
N MET A 108 3.65 -23.85 -14.18
CA MET A 108 2.25 -24.27 -14.27
C MET A 108 1.75 -24.21 -15.71
N THR A 109 0.61 -24.85 -15.99
CA THR A 109 -0.01 -24.84 -17.31
C THR A 109 -1.52 -24.69 -17.17
N GLY A 110 -2.10 -23.76 -17.94
CA GLY A 110 -3.51 -23.37 -17.81
C GLY A 110 -3.72 -22.25 -16.78
N GLY A 111 -4.98 -21.98 -16.44
CA GLY A 111 -5.38 -20.90 -15.52
C GLY A 111 -5.63 -19.56 -16.19
N LYS A 112 -6.20 -18.63 -15.43
CA LYS A 112 -6.44 -17.25 -15.87
C LYS A 112 -5.22 -16.40 -15.54
N TRP A 113 -4.41 -16.11 -16.56
CA TRP A 113 -3.19 -15.28 -16.45
C TRP A 113 -3.41 -13.94 -15.73
N CYS A 114 -4.56 -13.30 -15.95
CA CYS A 114 -4.93 -12.04 -15.29
C CYS A 114 -4.95 -12.16 -13.75
N CYS A 115 -5.28 -13.32 -13.19
CA CYS A 115 -5.29 -13.56 -11.76
C CYS A 115 -3.96 -14.13 -11.25
N VAL A 116 -3.32 -15.00 -12.03
CA VAL A 116 -2.10 -15.71 -11.61
C VAL A 116 -0.88 -14.78 -11.60
N MET A 117 -0.70 -13.92 -12.60
CA MET A 117 0.47 -13.03 -12.70
C MET A 117 0.58 -12.03 -11.53
N PRO A 118 -0.49 -11.37 -11.06
CA PRO A 118 -0.38 -10.50 -9.88
C PRO A 118 -0.40 -11.27 -8.55
N ALA A 119 -0.77 -12.56 -8.54
CA ALA A 119 -0.96 -13.32 -7.31
C ALA A 119 0.29 -13.43 -6.44
N GLY A 120 1.49 -13.47 -7.03
CA GLY A 120 2.74 -13.50 -6.27
C GLY A 120 2.89 -12.32 -5.32
N TYR A 121 2.82 -11.10 -5.85
CA TYR A 121 2.93 -9.87 -5.05
C TYR A 121 1.73 -9.68 -4.12
N LEU A 122 0.50 -9.88 -4.62
CA LEU A 122 -0.71 -9.69 -3.81
C LEU A 122 -0.80 -10.71 -2.67
N GLY A 123 -0.51 -11.98 -2.94
CA GLY A 123 -0.51 -13.04 -1.95
C GLY A 123 0.60 -12.87 -0.91
N SER A 124 1.80 -12.46 -1.32
CA SER A 124 2.89 -12.16 -0.39
C SER A 124 2.55 -11.00 0.54
N ALA A 125 1.97 -9.91 0.01
CA ALA A 125 1.54 -8.77 0.82
C ALA A 125 0.43 -9.16 1.81
N PHE A 126 -0.53 -9.96 1.36
CA PHE A 126 -1.63 -10.44 2.20
C PHE A 126 -1.14 -11.37 3.33
N LEU A 127 -0.33 -12.37 3.01
CA LEU A 127 0.23 -13.29 4.01
C LEU A 127 1.19 -12.57 4.97
N GLY A 128 1.95 -11.60 4.48
CA GLY A 128 2.78 -10.74 5.32
C GLY A 128 1.93 -9.92 6.29
N ALA A 129 0.86 -9.28 5.82
CA ALA A 129 -0.08 -8.54 6.68
C ALA A 129 -0.73 -9.46 7.72
N LEU A 130 -1.08 -10.69 7.34
CA LEU A 130 -1.66 -11.69 8.26
C LEU A 130 -0.66 -12.10 9.36
N MET A 131 0.61 -12.32 9.03
CA MET A 131 1.65 -12.62 10.02
C MET A 131 1.85 -11.45 11.00
N VAL A 132 1.88 -10.22 10.49
CA VAL A 132 1.99 -9.02 11.32
C VAL A 132 0.78 -8.91 12.26
N PHE A 133 -0.43 -9.11 11.74
CA PHE A 133 -1.65 -9.10 12.53
C PHE A 133 -1.65 -10.18 13.63
N ALA A 134 -1.30 -11.42 13.28
CA ALA A 134 -1.22 -12.53 14.22
C ALA A 134 -0.14 -12.32 15.30
N GLY A 135 0.93 -11.60 14.99
CA GLY A 135 2.01 -11.31 15.94
C GLY A 135 1.66 -10.27 17.01
N PHE A 136 0.74 -9.34 16.73
CA PHE A 136 0.33 -8.29 17.67
C PHE A 136 -0.88 -8.65 18.53
N ASP A 137 -1.66 -9.65 18.15
CA ASP A 137 -2.83 -10.11 18.90
C ASP A 137 -2.51 -11.38 19.71
N VAL A 138 -2.53 -11.27 21.04
CA VAL A 138 -2.22 -12.37 21.97
C VAL A 138 -3.21 -13.53 21.85
N LEU A 139 -4.45 -13.27 21.42
CA LEU A 139 -5.44 -14.31 21.18
C LEU A 139 -5.23 -15.00 19.82
N ALA A 140 -4.80 -14.27 18.79
CA ALA A 140 -4.51 -14.84 17.47
C ALA A 140 -3.20 -15.66 17.44
N SER A 141 -2.22 -15.33 18.29
CA SER A 141 -0.96 -16.08 18.39
C SER A 141 -1.05 -17.40 19.16
N LYS A 142 -2.13 -17.63 19.92
CA LYS A 142 -2.26 -18.77 20.86
C LYS A 142 -3.10 -19.94 20.34
N ILE A 143 -3.87 -19.73 19.28
CA ILE A 143 -4.63 -20.78 18.57
C ILE A 143 -3.76 -21.40 17.48
#